data_AF-A0A147IJ01-F1
#
_entry.id   AF-A0A147IJ01-F1
#
_cell.length_a   1.000
_cell.length_b   1.000
_cell.length_c   1.000
_cell.angle_alpha   90.00
_cell.angle_beta   90.00
_cell.angle_gamma   90.00
#
_symmetry.space_group_name_H-M   'P 1'
#
loop_
_entity.id
_entity.type
_entity.pdbx_description
1 polymer ?
#
loop_
_entity_poly.entity_id
_entity_poly.type
_entity_poly.pdbx_seq_one_letter_code
_entity_poly.pdbx_strand_id
1 'polypeptide(L)'
;HPGPLPDGERERLADLAERAAYLAKADLVTGMVGEFPELQGLMGGYYAAAHGEDPRVAEAVRDHYKPVGQGDDVPTAPVTVAVALADKLDTLVAFFAVGEQPTGSKDPFAIRRAALAILRLIQVNDLRMQMARVMATSAKPVIDRILDEPYRSACNAEELIRHGFVSKTPYVADPTSITGPGAYIRTNVLLGLPALAGFFADRLKVQQREAGVRHDLIDAVFALGGEDDLVRLLARVHALQAFVTTDDGTNLLAGYKRAANILKKEGVEGDQSWTEPTYTPEPAEADLIAALDAAEPKAAQAVKAEDFEAAMA
;
A
#
# COMPACT_ATOMS: atom_id res chain seq x y z
N HIS A 1 18.72 -4.35 5.12
CA HIS A 1 18.20 -3.23 5.92
C HIS A 1 19.33 -2.31 6.35
N PRO A 2 19.22 -0.99 6.16
CA PRO A 2 20.12 -0.06 6.83
C PRO A 2 20.02 -0.27 8.36
N GLY A 3 21.16 -0.23 9.05
CA GLY A 3 21.22 -0.43 10.50
C GLY A 3 20.36 0.60 11.26
N PRO A 4 20.09 0.38 12.56
CA PRO A 4 19.34 1.33 13.36
C PRO A 4 20.01 2.71 13.31
N LEU A 5 19.19 3.76 13.13
CA LEU A 5 19.65 5.14 13.18
C LEU A 5 20.32 5.42 14.54
N PRO A 6 21.31 6.33 14.59
CA PRO A 6 21.86 6.79 15.86
C PRO A 6 20.76 7.29 16.81
N ASP A 7 20.96 7.11 18.11
CA ASP A 7 20.02 7.57 19.14
C ASP A 7 19.70 9.06 18.97
N GLY A 8 18.40 9.40 18.94
CA GLY A 8 17.91 10.77 18.77
C GLY A 8 17.88 11.29 17.33
N GLU A 9 18.48 10.60 16.36
CA GLU A 9 18.45 11.04 14.96
C GLU A 9 17.07 10.85 14.34
N ARG A 10 16.31 9.84 14.78
CA ARG A 10 14.92 9.65 14.34
C ARG A 10 14.05 10.84 14.72
N GLU A 11 14.10 11.25 15.97
CA GLU A 11 13.32 12.37 16.51
C GLU A 11 13.71 13.67 15.79
N ARG A 12 15.02 13.90 15.59
CA ARG A 12 15.50 15.04 14.82
C ARG A 12 14.98 15.04 13.38
N LEU A 13 15.02 13.90 12.68
CA LEU A 13 14.50 13.80 11.32
C LEU A 13 12.99 14.04 11.26
N ALA A 14 12.25 13.63 12.29
CA ALA A 14 10.83 13.91 12.42
C ALA A 14 10.57 15.42 12.60
N ASP A 15 11.31 16.10 13.48
CA ASP A 15 11.21 17.56 13.68
C ASP A 15 11.51 18.32 12.38
N LEU A 16 12.52 17.87 11.62
CA LEU A 16 12.86 18.46 10.32
C LEU A 16 11.76 18.22 9.28
N ALA A 17 11.14 17.03 9.27
CA ALA A 17 10.03 16.73 8.37
C ALA A 17 8.79 17.57 8.71
N GLU A 18 8.49 17.78 9.99
CA GLU A 18 7.43 18.68 10.43
C GLU A 18 7.72 20.12 10.01
N ARG A 19 8.95 20.61 10.22
CA ARG A 19 9.35 21.95 9.79
C ARG A 19 9.24 22.12 8.27
N ALA A 20 9.69 21.14 7.50
CA ALA A 20 9.58 21.14 6.05
C ALA A 20 8.13 21.09 5.58
N ALA A 21 7.27 20.27 6.21
CA ALA A 21 5.84 20.23 5.91
C ALA A 21 5.15 21.56 6.21
N TYR A 22 5.53 22.25 7.29
CA TYR A 22 5.01 23.59 7.62
C TYR A 22 5.35 24.64 6.56
N LEU A 23 6.55 24.56 5.98
CA LEU A 23 7.04 25.49 4.95
C LEU A 23 6.67 25.06 3.53
N ALA A 24 6.22 23.82 3.33
CA ALA A 24 5.89 23.29 2.02
C ALA A 24 4.84 24.18 1.34
N LYS A 25 5.03 24.40 0.04
CA LYS A 25 4.12 25.20 -0.82
C LYS A 25 4.02 26.69 -0.47
N ALA A 26 4.86 27.21 0.44
CA ALA A 26 4.86 28.65 0.78
C ALA A 26 5.25 29.55 -0.39
N ASP A 27 5.90 29.01 -1.42
CA ASP A 27 6.25 29.70 -2.66
C ASP A 27 5.06 29.93 -3.60
N LEU A 28 3.97 29.16 -3.47
CA LEU A 28 2.77 29.27 -4.33
C LEU A 28 2.11 30.65 -4.26
N VAL A 29 2.28 31.39 -3.16
CA VAL A 29 1.73 32.74 -2.98
C VAL A 29 2.66 33.84 -3.47
N THR A 30 3.81 33.50 -4.05
CA THR A 30 4.79 34.47 -4.55
C THR A 30 4.51 34.85 -6.00
N GLY A 31 4.77 36.11 -6.35
CA GLY A 31 4.63 36.58 -7.74
C GLY A 31 5.45 35.76 -8.74
N MET A 32 6.62 35.26 -8.31
CA MET A 32 7.50 34.46 -9.16
C MET A 32 6.86 33.13 -9.60
N VAL A 33 6.21 32.39 -8.69
CA VAL A 33 5.51 31.14 -9.05
C VAL A 33 4.22 31.44 -9.81
N GLY A 34 3.57 32.58 -9.52
CA GLY A 34 2.42 33.04 -10.32
C GLY A 34 2.76 33.31 -11.78
N GLU A 35 3.95 33.87 -12.05
CA GLU A 35 4.45 34.12 -13.42
C GLU A 35 5.09 32.88 -14.06
N PHE A 36 5.77 32.04 -13.27
CA PHE A 36 6.53 30.87 -13.73
C PHE A 36 6.18 29.62 -12.87
N PRO A 37 5.09 28.91 -13.20
CA PRO A 37 4.67 27.72 -12.44
C PRO A 37 5.72 26.60 -12.37
N GLU A 38 6.61 26.52 -13.35
CA GLU A 38 7.73 25.57 -13.38
C GLU A 38 8.75 25.78 -12.25
N LEU A 39 8.75 26.95 -11.61
CA LEU A 39 9.62 27.27 -10.48
C LEU A 39 9.06 26.85 -9.12
N GLN A 40 7.86 26.25 -9.11
CA GLN A 40 7.24 25.68 -7.93
C GLN A 40 8.16 24.64 -7.25
N GLY A 41 8.24 24.69 -5.93
CA GLY A 41 9.18 23.93 -5.12
C GLY A 41 10.58 24.52 -5.17
N LEU A 42 11.14 24.75 -6.36
CA LEU A 42 12.48 25.32 -6.53
C LEU A 42 12.64 26.64 -5.78
N MET A 43 11.70 27.57 -5.96
CA MET A 43 11.72 28.84 -5.24
C MET A 43 11.46 28.66 -3.74
N GLY A 44 10.56 27.75 -3.35
CA GLY A 44 10.35 27.42 -1.94
C GLY A 44 11.63 26.99 -1.23
N GLY A 45 12.44 26.13 -1.87
CA GLY A 45 13.73 25.71 -1.35
C GLY A 45 14.73 26.86 -1.24
N TYR A 46 14.80 27.74 -2.26
CA TYR A 46 15.65 28.93 -2.22
C TYR A 46 15.24 29.89 -1.09
N TYR A 47 13.95 30.12 -0.89
CA TYR A 47 13.45 30.97 0.19
C TYR A 47 13.75 30.38 1.56
N ALA A 48 13.53 29.08 1.76
CA ALA A 48 13.86 28.39 3.01
C ALA A 48 15.36 28.50 3.33
N ALA A 49 16.23 28.25 2.33
CA ALA A 49 17.67 28.39 2.49
C ALA A 49 18.09 29.84 2.82
N ALA A 50 17.51 30.84 2.14
CA ALA A 50 17.79 32.25 2.40
C ALA A 50 17.34 32.70 3.80
N HIS A 51 16.34 32.05 4.38
CA HIS A 51 15.89 32.27 5.76
C HIS A 51 16.73 31.51 6.81
N GLY A 52 17.74 30.76 6.39
CA GLY A 52 18.63 30.03 7.30
C GLY A 52 18.05 28.72 7.83
N GLU A 53 17.05 28.14 7.16
CA GLU A 53 16.55 26.81 7.50
C GLU A 53 17.62 25.72 7.29
N ASP A 54 17.48 24.58 7.98
CA ASP A 54 18.35 23.42 7.78
C ASP A 54 18.37 23.02 6.29
N PRO A 55 19.53 22.69 5.70
CA PRO A 55 19.61 22.29 4.29
C PRO A 55 18.65 21.16 3.90
N ARG A 56 18.38 20.21 4.81
CA ARG A 56 17.44 19.10 4.59
C ARG A 56 15.99 19.58 4.54
N VAL A 57 15.65 20.64 5.28
CA VAL A 57 14.33 21.29 5.21
C VAL A 57 14.17 22.00 3.88
N ALA A 58 15.16 22.79 3.46
CA ALA A 58 15.13 23.48 2.18
C ALA A 58 15.06 22.50 0.99
N GLU A 59 15.81 21.40 1.05
CA GLU A 59 15.75 20.30 0.07
C GLU A 59 14.36 19.65 0.05
N ALA A 60 13.78 19.34 1.21
CA ALA A 60 12.45 18.75 1.27
C ALA A 60 11.36 19.70 0.73
N VAL A 61 11.41 20.99 1.06
CA VAL A 61 10.50 21.99 0.48
C VAL A 61 10.63 22.03 -1.04
N ARG A 62 11.86 21.93 -1.57
CA ARG A 62 12.08 21.87 -3.02
C ARG A 62 11.51 20.62 -3.66
N ASP A 63 11.84 19.46 -3.12
CA ASP A 63 11.71 18.18 -3.82
C ASP A 63 10.48 17.36 -3.40
N HIS A 64 9.67 17.80 -2.41
CA HIS A 64 8.48 17.04 -1.97
C HIS A 64 7.44 16.81 -3.09
N TYR A 65 7.45 17.62 -4.15
CA TYR A 65 6.59 17.39 -5.32
C TYR A 65 6.97 16.13 -6.09
N LYS A 66 8.22 15.66 -5.98
CA LYS A 66 8.73 14.51 -6.71
C LYS A 66 8.28 13.17 -6.09
N PRO A 67 8.12 12.11 -6.91
CA PRO A 67 8.06 12.16 -8.37
C PRO A 67 6.72 12.78 -8.84
N VAL A 68 6.77 13.61 -9.87
CA VAL A 68 5.58 14.22 -10.51
C VAL A 68 4.99 13.31 -11.57
N GLY A 69 5.83 12.49 -12.22
CA GLY A 69 5.43 11.62 -13.34
C GLY A 69 6.16 10.28 -13.40
N GLN A 70 5.73 9.45 -14.35
CA GLN A 70 6.41 8.19 -14.69
C GLN A 70 7.76 8.51 -15.35
N GLY A 71 8.86 8.25 -14.64
CA GLY A 71 10.23 8.55 -15.12
C GLY A 71 10.90 9.72 -14.42
N ASP A 72 10.18 10.47 -13.57
CA ASP A 72 10.78 11.49 -12.73
C ASP A 72 11.66 10.85 -11.63
N ASP A 73 12.61 11.63 -11.11
CA ASP A 73 13.47 11.24 -10.01
C ASP A 73 12.62 10.98 -8.76
N VAL A 74 12.97 9.93 -8.02
CA VAL A 74 12.30 9.60 -6.76
C VAL A 74 13.23 10.06 -5.63
N PRO A 75 12.76 10.94 -4.73
CA PRO A 75 13.61 11.39 -3.63
C PRO A 75 13.92 10.22 -2.70
N THR A 76 15.12 10.23 -2.14
CA THR A 76 15.59 9.23 -1.17
C THR A 76 16.02 9.83 0.17
N ALA A 77 16.15 11.15 0.25
CA ALA A 77 16.41 11.83 1.52
C ALA A 77 15.20 11.64 2.47
N PRO A 78 15.39 11.16 3.72
CA PRO A 78 14.28 10.78 4.59
C PRO A 78 13.24 11.89 4.85
N VAL A 79 13.72 13.12 5.06
CA VAL A 79 12.86 14.30 5.28
C VAL A 79 12.00 14.57 4.04
N THR A 80 12.60 14.57 2.86
CA THR A 80 11.91 14.77 1.58
C THR A 80 10.90 13.66 1.31
N VAL A 81 11.28 12.39 1.54
CA VAL A 81 10.39 11.23 1.37
C VAL A 81 9.17 11.33 2.27
N ALA A 82 9.36 11.70 3.55
CA ALA A 82 8.28 11.85 4.51
C ALA A 82 7.27 12.93 4.07
N VAL A 83 7.76 14.11 3.67
CA VAL A 83 6.91 15.22 3.23
C VAL A 83 6.22 14.89 1.90
N ALA A 84 6.94 14.27 0.95
CA ALA A 84 6.37 13.86 -0.34
C ALA A 84 5.26 12.82 -0.18
N LEU A 85 5.44 11.83 0.71
CA LEU A 85 4.40 10.85 1.03
C LEU A 85 3.20 11.53 1.68
N ALA A 86 3.43 12.34 2.71
CA ALA A 86 2.35 13.03 3.44
C ALA A 86 1.51 13.90 2.50
N ASP A 87 2.14 14.70 1.64
CA ASP A 87 1.44 15.59 0.72
C ASP A 87 0.54 14.84 -0.29
N LYS A 88 1.08 13.75 -0.85
CA LYS A 88 0.35 12.94 -1.83
C LYS A 88 -0.75 12.11 -1.17
N LEU A 89 -0.52 11.60 0.04
CA LEU A 89 -1.52 10.87 0.81
C LEU A 89 -2.66 11.78 1.25
N ASP A 90 -2.36 12.99 1.74
CA ASP A 90 -3.36 14.01 2.08
C ASP A 90 -4.26 14.31 0.88
N THR A 91 -3.65 14.56 -0.29
CA THR A 91 -4.37 14.76 -1.55
C THR A 91 -5.29 13.59 -1.87
N LEU A 92 -4.77 12.35 -1.90
CA LEU A 92 -5.57 11.17 -2.24
C LEU A 92 -6.73 10.98 -1.27
N VAL A 93 -6.44 11.03 0.04
CA VAL A 93 -7.44 10.82 1.08
C VAL A 93 -8.52 11.89 1.01
N ALA A 94 -8.15 13.16 0.87
CA ALA A 94 -9.10 14.26 0.78
C ALA A 94 -10.04 14.12 -0.43
N PHE A 95 -9.50 13.84 -1.63
CA PHE A 95 -10.33 13.69 -2.83
C PHE A 95 -11.23 12.45 -2.79
N PHE A 96 -10.73 11.32 -2.27
CA PHE A 96 -11.58 10.13 -2.07
C PHE A 96 -12.68 10.38 -1.04
N ALA A 97 -12.36 11.07 0.06
CA ALA A 97 -13.31 11.40 1.12
C ALA A 97 -14.47 12.28 0.64
N VAL A 98 -14.24 13.17 -0.34
CA VAL A 98 -15.31 14.00 -0.94
C VAL A 98 -15.98 13.36 -2.15
N GLY A 99 -15.53 12.18 -2.60
CA GLY A 99 -16.12 11.44 -3.72
C GLY A 99 -15.58 11.83 -5.11
N GLU A 100 -14.50 12.59 -5.17
CA GLU A 100 -13.84 13.02 -6.41
C GLU A 100 -12.82 11.99 -6.90
N GLN A 101 -13.31 10.80 -7.25
CA GLN A 101 -12.46 9.69 -7.69
C GLN A 101 -12.12 9.81 -9.18
N PRO A 102 -10.92 9.40 -9.62
CA PRO A 102 -10.54 9.44 -11.02
C PRO A 102 -11.37 8.45 -11.83
N THR A 103 -11.97 8.92 -12.92
CA THR A 103 -12.77 8.09 -13.84
C THR A 103 -11.89 7.49 -14.95
N GLY A 104 -12.44 6.55 -15.72
CA GLY A 104 -11.68 5.74 -16.68
C GLY A 104 -10.76 6.54 -17.63
N SER A 105 -11.24 7.65 -18.20
CA SER A 105 -10.47 8.43 -19.19
C SER A 105 -9.82 9.70 -18.64
N LYS A 106 -10.13 10.14 -17.41
CA LYS A 106 -9.64 11.41 -16.86
C LYS A 106 -8.95 11.21 -15.52
N ASP A 107 -7.88 11.97 -15.32
CA ASP A 107 -7.20 12.08 -14.02
C ASP A 107 -7.33 13.52 -13.49
N PRO A 108 -8.56 13.96 -13.16
CA PRO A 108 -8.75 15.27 -12.56
C PRO A 108 -7.96 15.33 -11.26
N PHE A 109 -7.31 16.46 -10.99
CA PHE A 109 -6.48 16.66 -9.79
C PHE A 109 -5.27 15.72 -9.64
N ALA A 110 -4.89 14.98 -10.69
CA ALA A 110 -3.70 14.14 -10.72
C ALA A 110 -3.68 12.97 -9.70
N ILE A 111 -4.85 12.47 -9.29
CA ILE A 111 -5.01 11.43 -8.27
C ILE A 111 -4.31 10.12 -8.69
N ARG A 112 -4.45 9.70 -9.95
CA ARG A 112 -3.76 8.53 -10.50
C ARG A 112 -2.25 8.72 -10.46
N ARG A 113 -1.76 9.90 -10.83
CA ARG A 113 -0.32 10.23 -10.76
C ARG A 113 0.19 10.23 -9.31
N ALA A 114 -0.58 10.78 -8.36
CA ALA A 114 -0.23 10.80 -6.95
C ALA A 114 -0.12 9.37 -6.37
N ALA A 115 -1.06 8.48 -6.68
CA ALA A 115 -0.98 7.09 -6.25
C ALA A 115 0.24 6.36 -6.81
N LEU A 116 0.53 6.51 -8.11
CA LEU A 116 1.73 5.93 -8.71
C LEU A 116 3.01 6.51 -8.09
N ALA A 117 3.03 7.79 -7.77
CA ALA A 117 4.16 8.43 -7.10
C ALA A 117 4.38 7.89 -5.67
N ILE A 118 3.32 7.66 -4.90
CA ILE A 118 3.39 7.01 -3.58
C ILE A 118 3.93 5.59 -3.70
N LEU A 119 3.43 4.79 -4.66
CA LEU A 119 3.92 3.44 -4.91
C LEU A 119 5.43 3.45 -5.21
N ARG A 120 5.89 4.37 -6.07
CA ARG A 120 7.32 4.54 -6.37
C ARG A 120 8.13 4.97 -5.14
N LEU A 121 7.63 5.91 -4.33
CA LEU A 121 8.29 6.35 -3.10
C LEU A 121 8.49 5.18 -2.13
N ILE A 122 7.47 4.34 -1.95
CA ILE A 122 7.52 3.15 -1.10
C ILE A 122 8.50 2.12 -1.65
N GLN A 123 8.43 1.81 -2.95
CA GLN A 123 9.26 0.79 -3.59
C GLN A 123 10.74 1.17 -3.64
N VAL A 124 11.06 2.38 -4.09
CA VAL A 124 12.46 2.83 -4.25
C VAL A 124 13.16 2.98 -2.90
N ASN A 125 12.42 3.38 -1.86
CA ASN A 125 12.96 3.58 -0.52
C ASN A 125 12.78 2.36 0.41
N ASP A 126 12.27 1.22 -0.09
CA ASP A 126 12.06 -0.01 0.68
C ASP A 126 11.26 0.21 1.99
N LEU A 127 10.19 1.02 1.90
CA LEU A 127 9.48 1.48 3.08
C LEU A 127 8.50 0.42 3.60
N ARG A 128 8.88 -0.24 4.70
CA ARG A 128 8.05 -1.21 5.42
C ARG A 128 6.99 -0.50 6.25
N MET A 129 5.74 -0.52 5.79
CA MET A 129 4.62 0.13 6.47
C MET A 129 3.29 -0.58 6.21
N GLN A 130 2.38 -0.46 7.18
CA GLN A 130 0.98 -0.88 7.05
C GLN A 130 0.19 0.21 6.34
N MET A 131 -0.18 -0.02 5.08
CA MET A 131 -0.89 0.96 4.27
C MET A 131 -2.22 1.39 4.89
N ALA A 132 -2.97 0.48 5.49
CA ALA A 132 -4.21 0.80 6.19
C ALA A 132 -3.99 1.80 7.32
N ARG A 133 -2.92 1.63 8.11
CA ARG A 133 -2.56 2.55 9.19
C ARG A 133 -2.15 3.92 8.68
N VAL A 134 -1.37 3.96 7.60
CA VAL A 134 -0.90 5.22 7.00
C VAL A 134 -2.06 6.00 6.39
N MET A 135 -2.97 5.33 5.68
CA MET A 135 -4.20 5.94 5.15
C MET A 135 -5.11 6.43 6.28
N ALA A 136 -5.34 5.64 7.33
CA ALA A 136 -6.15 6.04 8.47
C ALA A 136 -5.57 7.27 9.20
N THR A 137 -4.25 7.32 9.36
CA THR A 137 -3.55 8.47 9.97
C THR A 137 -3.73 9.72 9.12
N SER A 138 -3.58 9.59 7.79
CA SER A 138 -3.76 10.69 6.84
C SER A 138 -5.23 11.14 6.73
N ALA A 139 -6.17 10.24 6.98
CA ALA A 139 -7.61 10.54 6.97
C ALA A 139 -8.07 11.37 8.16
N LYS A 140 -7.40 11.27 9.31
CA LYS A 140 -7.85 11.93 10.54
C LYS A 140 -8.05 13.45 10.38
N PRO A 141 -7.09 14.24 9.87
CA PRO A 141 -7.28 15.69 9.72
C PRO A 141 -8.41 16.04 8.74
N VAL A 142 -8.58 15.23 7.69
CA VAL A 142 -9.66 15.38 6.70
C VAL A 142 -11.02 15.12 7.35
N ILE A 143 -11.15 14.02 8.09
CA ILE A 143 -12.36 13.65 8.85
C ILE A 143 -12.69 14.74 9.87
N ASP A 144 -11.71 15.19 10.65
CA ASP A 144 -11.90 16.21 11.69
C ASP A 144 -12.44 17.52 11.11
N ARG A 145 -12.03 17.88 9.88
CA ARG A 145 -12.45 19.09 9.17
C ARG A 145 -13.80 18.96 8.47
N ILE A 146 -14.15 17.76 8.02
CA ILE A 146 -15.35 17.52 7.20
C ILE A 146 -16.55 17.07 8.04
N LEU A 147 -16.32 16.32 9.12
CA LEU A 147 -17.38 15.76 9.96
C LEU A 147 -17.54 16.52 11.27
N ASP A 148 -18.79 16.77 11.64
CA ASP A 148 -19.21 17.30 12.95
C ASP A 148 -19.63 16.18 13.93
N GLU A 149 -19.79 16.51 15.20
CA GLU A 149 -20.37 15.58 16.19
C GLU A 149 -21.86 15.30 15.92
N PRO A 150 -22.37 14.08 16.20
CA PRO A 150 -21.66 12.93 16.79
C PRO A 150 -20.90 12.06 15.77
N TYR A 151 -20.86 12.44 14.50
CA TYR A 151 -20.37 11.60 13.40
C TYR A 151 -18.86 11.43 13.40
N ARG A 152 -18.12 12.47 13.82
CA ARG A 152 -16.67 12.40 13.99
C ARG A 152 -16.27 11.31 15.00
N SER A 153 -16.93 11.26 16.15
CA SER A 153 -16.68 10.24 17.18
C SER A 153 -17.03 8.82 16.74
N ALA A 154 -17.96 8.66 15.80
CA ALA A 154 -18.33 7.37 15.23
C ALA A 154 -17.29 6.84 14.22
N CYS A 155 -16.59 7.74 13.50
CA CYS A 155 -15.49 7.36 12.61
C CYS A 155 -14.22 7.09 13.41
N ASN A 156 -13.99 5.84 13.81
CA ASN A 156 -12.79 5.47 14.53
C ASN A 156 -11.70 4.92 13.59
N ALA A 157 -10.44 5.22 13.92
CA ALA A 157 -9.29 4.77 13.13
C ALA A 157 -9.15 3.24 13.11
N GLU A 158 -9.64 2.54 14.13
CA GLU A 158 -9.60 1.07 14.21
C GLU A 158 -10.46 0.41 13.13
N GLU A 159 -11.64 0.98 12.82
CA GLU A 159 -12.48 0.53 11.72
C GLU A 159 -11.80 0.76 10.38
N LEU A 160 -11.20 1.94 10.16
CA LEU A 160 -10.43 2.22 8.94
C LEU A 160 -9.25 1.24 8.77
N ILE A 161 -8.57 0.88 9.87
CA ILE A 161 -7.46 -0.08 9.87
C ILE A 161 -7.96 -1.51 9.65
N ARG A 162 -9.08 -1.90 10.26
CA ARG A 162 -9.65 -3.27 10.21
C ARG A 162 -9.97 -3.73 8.79
N HIS A 163 -10.26 -2.81 7.88
CA HIS A 163 -10.58 -3.15 6.49
C HIS A 163 -9.34 -3.43 5.61
N GLY A 164 -8.12 -3.17 6.10
CA GLY A 164 -6.86 -3.49 5.41
C GLY A 164 -6.71 -2.85 4.02
N PHE A 165 -5.60 -3.12 3.34
CA PHE A 165 -5.37 -2.67 1.95
C PHE A 165 -6.23 -3.38 0.89
N VAL A 166 -6.96 -4.46 1.23
CA VAL A 166 -7.51 -5.39 0.22
C VAL A 166 -9.04 -5.54 0.27
N SER A 167 -9.77 -4.79 1.10
CA SER A 167 -11.24 -4.88 1.08
C SER A 167 -11.82 -4.18 -0.16
N LYS A 168 -12.32 -4.96 -1.13
CA LYS A 168 -13.11 -4.47 -2.27
C LYS A 168 -14.52 -4.01 -1.87
N THR A 169 -14.97 -4.38 -0.68
CA THR A 169 -16.30 -4.06 -0.16
C THR A 169 -16.21 -2.88 0.79
N PRO A 170 -16.88 -1.75 0.49
CA PRO A 170 -17.08 -0.70 1.46
C PRO A 170 -17.86 -1.27 2.65
N TYR A 171 -17.34 -1.09 3.87
CA TYR A 171 -18.12 -1.43 5.04
C TYR A 171 -19.08 -0.29 5.36
N VAL A 172 -20.37 -0.60 5.37
CA VAL A 172 -21.40 0.27 5.91
C VAL A 172 -22.19 -0.57 6.90
N ALA A 173 -22.04 -0.28 8.19
CA ALA A 173 -22.75 -1.03 9.24
C ALA A 173 -24.28 -0.90 9.11
N ASP A 174 -24.78 0.26 8.67
CA ASP A 174 -26.20 0.48 8.33
C ASP A 174 -26.39 1.74 7.45
N PRO A 175 -26.51 1.59 6.10
CA PRO A 175 -26.71 2.71 5.18
C PRO A 175 -28.06 3.43 5.35
N THR A 176 -29.03 2.81 6.03
CA THR A 176 -30.42 3.31 6.12
C THR A 176 -30.63 4.30 7.26
N SER A 177 -29.70 4.37 8.20
CA SER A 177 -29.71 5.34 9.31
C SER A 177 -29.25 6.76 8.92
N ILE A 178 -28.72 6.95 7.70
CA ILE A 178 -28.06 8.18 7.27
C ILE A 178 -29.03 9.07 6.49
N THR A 179 -29.68 10.02 7.18
CA THR A 179 -30.60 11.00 6.56
C THR A 179 -30.08 12.45 6.68
N GLY A 180 -30.51 13.32 5.76
CA GLY A 180 -30.23 14.77 5.78
C GLY A 180 -29.10 15.26 4.85
N PRO A 181 -28.90 16.58 4.71
CA PRO A 181 -27.99 17.19 3.72
C PRO A 181 -26.52 16.77 3.83
N GLY A 182 -26.04 16.43 5.04
CA GLY A 182 -24.68 15.89 5.26
C GLY A 182 -24.50 14.41 4.91
N ALA A 183 -25.57 13.70 4.53
CA ALA A 183 -25.53 12.27 4.23
C ALA A 183 -24.61 11.94 3.05
N TYR A 184 -24.55 12.81 2.04
CA TYR A 184 -23.71 12.62 0.87
C TYR A 184 -22.20 12.62 1.21
N ILE A 185 -21.76 13.61 1.99
CA ILE A 185 -20.39 13.71 2.48
C ILE A 185 -20.05 12.52 3.39
N ARG A 186 -20.99 12.11 4.26
CA ARG A 186 -20.85 10.93 5.12
C ARG A 186 -20.65 9.64 4.33
N THR A 187 -21.47 9.42 3.30
CA THR A 187 -21.35 8.27 2.40
C THR A 187 -20.00 8.28 1.68
N ASN A 188 -19.51 9.42 1.20
CA ASN A 188 -18.22 9.47 0.51
C ASN A 188 -17.02 9.27 1.44
N VAL A 189 -17.05 9.74 2.69
CA VAL A 189 -15.99 9.44 3.67
C VAL A 189 -15.99 7.95 4.02
N LEU A 190 -17.16 7.39 4.31
CA LEU A 190 -17.33 5.98 4.69
C LEU A 190 -17.08 5.01 3.52
N LEU A 191 -17.38 5.39 2.29
CA LEU A 191 -17.19 4.55 1.10
C LEU A 191 -15.86 4.81 0.37
N GLY A 192 -15.40 6.06 0.35
CA GLY A 192 -14.24 6.52 -0.39
C GLY A 192 -12.93 6.07 0.23
N LEU A 193 -12.79 6.11 1.56
CA LEU A 193 -11.57 5.64 2.22
C LEU A 193 -11.34 4.13 2.04
N PRO A 194 -12.35 3.25 2.16
CA PRO A 194 -12.21 1.85 1.76
C PRO A 194 -11.90 1.67 0.26
N ALA A 195 -12.48 2.50 -0.62
CA ALA A 195 -12.20 2.44 -2.06
C ALA A 195 -10.75 2.81 -2.42
N LEU A 196 -10.07 3.63 -1.59
CA LEU A 196 -8.68 4.01 -1.80
C LEU A 196 -7.72 2.81 -1.77
N ALA A 197 -8.00 1.85 -0.90
CA ALA A 197 -7.22 0.62 -0.78
C ALA A 197 -7.29 -0.21 -2.08
N GLY A 198 -8.51 -0.46 -2.58
CA GLY A 198 -8.72 -1.10 -3.88
C GLY A 198 -8.11 -0.32 -5.04
N PHE A 199 -8.18 1.02 -5.00
CA PHE A 199 -7.56 1.87 -6.00
C PHE A 199 -6.04 1.70 -6.05
N PHE A 200 -5.34 1.73 -4.91
CA PHE A 200 -3.91 1.47 -4.87
C PHE A 200 -3.57 0.06 -5.35
N ALA A 201 -4.35 -0.95 -4.93
CA ALA A 201 -4.17 -2.32 -5.40
C ALA A 201 -4.25 -2.38 -6.93
N ASP A 202 -5.26 -1.80 -7.54
CA ASP A 202 -5.41 -1.76 -9.00
C ASP A 202 -4.24 -1.04 -9.69
N ARG A 203 -3.75 0.08 -9.12
CA ARG A 203 -2.59 0.79 -9.68
C ARG A 203 -1.31 -0.01 -9.56
N LEU A 204 -1.09 -0.67 -8.43
CA LEU A 204 0.05 -1.55 -8.24
C LEU A 204 0.00 -2.73 -9.20
N LYS A 205 -1.17 -3.34 -9.42
CA LYS A 205 -1.35 -4.40 -10.41
C LYS A 205 -0.96 -3.96 -11.81
N VAL A 206 -1.43 -2.79 -12.25
CA VAL A 206 -1.06 -2.23 -13.56
C VAL A 206 0.43 -1.98 -13.66
N GLN A 207 1.02 -1.32 -12.64
CA GLN A 207 2.45 -1.02 -12.59
C GLN A 207 3.30 -2.30 -12.68
N GLN A 208 2.94 -3.36 -11.95
CA GLN A 208 3.68 -4.62 -11.99
C GLN A 208 3.52 -5.37 -13.32
N ARG A 209 2.33 -5.30 -13.95
CA ARG A 209 2.12 -5.85 -15.29
C ARG A 209 3.01 -5.15 -16.32
N GLU A 210 3.09 -3.83 -16.26
CA GLU A 210 4.00 -3.02 -17.11
C GLU A 210 5.47 -3.35 -16.85
N ALA A 211 5.82 -3.69 -15.60
CA ALA A 211 7.14 -4.17 -15.21
C ALA A 211 7.44 -5.64 -15.59
N GLY A 212 6.54 -6.31 -16.34
CA GLY A 212 6.73 -7.67 -16.83
C GLY A 212 6.37 -8.78 -15.84
N VAL A 213 5.68 -8.45 -14.76
CA VAL A 213 5.17 -9.46 -13.82
C VAL A 213 3.92 -10.14 -14.40
N ARG A 214 3.87 -11.46 -14.33
CA ARG A 214 2.75 -12.25 -14.84
C ARG A 214 1.44 -11.93 -14.11
N HIS A 215 0.36 -11.68 -14.86
CA HIS A 215 -0.91 -11.22 -14.29
C HIS A 215 -1.53 -12.21 -13.29
N ASP A 216 -1.44 -13.52 -13.57
CA ASP A 216 -2.00 -14.59 -12.74
C ASP A 216 -1.30 -14.68 -11.38
N LEU A 217 0.01 -14.41 -11.33
CA LEU A 217 0.78 -14.40 -10.09
C LEU A 217 0.42 -13.21 -9.20
N ILE A 218 0.25 -12.05 -9.81
CA ILE A 218 -0.21 -10.85 -9.09
C ILE A 218 -1.60 -11.13 -8.51
N ASP A 219 -2.54 -11.62 -9.33
CA ASP A 219 -3.90 -11.86 -8.87
C ASP A 219 -3.96 -12.95 -7.79
N ALA A 220 -3.11 -13.99 -7.86
CA ALA A 220 -3.00 -15.03 -6.83
C ALA A 220 -2.51 -14.46 -5.48
N VAL A 221 -1.44 -13.68 -5.47
CA VAL A 221 -0.90 -13.12 -4.22
C VAL A 221 -1.86 -12.12 -3.59
N PHE A 222 -2.53 -11.30 -4.41
CA PHE A 222 -3.56 -10.39 -3.91
C PHE A 222 -4.81 -11.12 -3.41
N ALA A 223 -5.18 -12.26 -4.00
CA ALA A 223 -6.34 -13.04 -3.61
C ALA A 223 -6.18 -13.71 -2.23
N LEU A 224 -4.95 -13.99 -1.79
CA LEU A 224 -4.68 -14.46 -0.42
C LEU A 224 -5.16 -13.46 0.63
N GLY A 225 -5.19 -12.16 0.30
CA GLY A 225 -5.56 -11.11 1.24
C GLY A 225 -4.61 -11.02 2.44
N GLY A 226 -4.98 -10.19 3.42
CA GLY A 226 -4.24 -10.07 4.69
C GLY A 226 -2.85 -9.42 4.62
N GLU A 227 -2.35 -9.12 3.42
CA GLU A 227 -1.09 -8.40 3.22
C GLU A 227 -1.35 -6.89 3.08
N ASP A 228 -0.78 -6.11 3.99
CA ASP A 228 -0.93 -4.64 4.07
C ASP A 228 0.41 -3.91 3.91
N ASP A 229 1.50 -4.66 3.69
CA ASP A 229 2.84 -4.16 3.41
C ASP A 229 3.18 -4.39 1.93
N LEU A 230 3.23 -3.31 1.16
CA LEU A 230 3.44 -3.39 -0.29
C LEU A 230 4.81 -3.95 -0.67
N VAL A 231 5.84 -3.66 0.12
CA VAL A 231 7.19 -4.16 -0.15
C VAL A 231 7.21 -5.67 0.03
N ARG A 232 6.65 -6.16 1.14
CA ARG A 232 6.54 -7.60 1.40
C ARG A 232 5.67 -8.33 0.39
N LEU A 233 4.55 -7.72 0.00
CA LEU A 233 3.67 -8.23 -1.05
C LEU A 233 4.44 -8.45 -2.35
N LEU A 234 5.20 -7.45 -2.79
CA LEU A 234 5.96 -7.52 -4.04
C LEU A 234 7.11 -8.51 -3.95
N ALA A 235 7.81 -8.59 -2.81
CA ALA A 235 8.82 -9.62 -2.58
C ALA A 235 8.23 -11.03 -2.74
N ARG A 236 7.02 -11.28 -2.22
CA ARG A 236 6.31 -12.54 -2.40
C ARG A 236 5.94 -12.79 -3.87
N VAL A 237 5.45 -11.78 -4.58
CA VAL A 237 5.12 -11.88 -6.02
C VAL A 237 6.35 -12.23 -6.85
N HIS A 238 7.48 -11.56 -6.59
CA HIS A 238 8.73 -11.79 -7.31
C HIS A 238 9.34 -13.15 -7.01
N ALA A 239 9.34 -13.59 -5.74
CA ALA A 239 9.78 -14.92 -5.37
C ALA A 239 8.93 -15.99 -6.06
N LEU A 240 7.59 -15.86 -6.03
CA LEU A 240 6.70 -16.79 -6.72
C LEU A 240 6.96 -16.81 -8.23
N GLN A 241 7.17 -15.64 -8.85
CA GLN A 241 7.50 -15.55 -10.27
C GLN A 241 8.82 -16.24 -10.62
N ALA A 242 9.86 -16.08 -9.79
CA ALA A 242 11.12 -16.78 -9.99
C ALA A 242 10.93 -18.29 -9.84
N PHE A 243 10.26 -18.74 -8.78
CA PHE A 243 10.06 -20.16 -8.47
C PHE A 243 9.29 -20.89 -9.58
N VAL A 244 8.17 -20.35 -10.09
CA VAL A 244 7.37 -21.03 -11.13
C VAL A 244 8.08 -21.15 -12.49
N THR A 245 9.25 -20.54 -12.65
CA THR A 245 10.10 -20.69 -13.84
C THR A 245 11.18 -21.77 -13.68
N THR A 246 11.29 -22.38 -12.50
CA THR A 246 12.19 -23.50 -12.22
C THR A 246 11.56 -24.85 -12.60
N ASP A 247 12.39 -25.89 -12.69
CA ASP A 247 11.92 -27.27 -12.93
C ASP A 247 11.03 -27.75 -11.76
N ASP A 248 11.42 -27.47 -10.52
CA ASP A 248 10.66 -27.82 -9.32
C ASP A 248 9.31 -27.10 -9.28
N GLY A 249 9.28 -25.79 -9.57
CA GLY A 249 8.03 -25.03 -9.66
C GLY A 249 7.12 -25.51 -10.78
N THR A 250 7.68 -25.91 -11.92
CA THR A 250 6.93 -26.49 -13.03
C THR A 250 6.31 -27.84 -12.65
N ASN A 251 7.09 -28.70 -11.99
CA ASN A 251 6.63 -30.00 -11.49
C ASN A 251 5.54 -29.85 -10.42
N LEU A 252 5.72 -28.94 -9.47
CA LEU A 252 4.74 -28.64 -8.43
C LEU A 252 3.42 -28.15 -9.03
N LEU A 253 3.48 -27.19 -9.96
CA LEU A 253 2.28 -26.66 -10.62
C LEU A 253 1.53 -27.74 -11.42
N ALA A 254 2.25 -28.64 -12.08
CA ALA A 254 1.65 -29.77 -12.80
C ALA A 254 1.00 -30.78 -11.84
N GLY A 255 1.65 -31.08 -10.70
CA GLY A 255 1.09 -31.90 -9.63
C GLY A 255 -0.19 -31.29 -9.05
N TYR A 256 -0.12 -30.03 -8.63
CA TYR A 256 -1.25 -29.31 -8.06
C TYR A 256 -2.45 -29.23 -9.01
N LYS A 257 -2.22 -28.89 -10.30
CA LYS A 257 -3.30 -28.86 -11.31
C LYS A 257 -3.98 -30.21 -11.49
N ARG A 258 -3.23 -31.31 -11.43
CA ARG A 258 -3.83 -32.66 -11.50
C ARG A 258 -4.70 -32.91 -10.27
N ALA A 259 -4.19 -32.66 -9.07
CA ALA A 259 -4.95 -32.81 -7.83
C ALA A 259 -6.22 -31.95 -7.82
N ALA A 260 -6.11 -30.66 -8.13
CA ALA A 260 -7.25 -29.73 -8.17
C ALA A 260 -8.33 -30.16 -9.17
N ASN A 261 -7.95 -30.65 -10.35
CA ASN A 261 -8.90 -31.15 -11.34
C ASN A 261 -9.59 -32.45 -10.92
N ILE A 262 -8.92 -33.30 -10.15
CA ILE A 262 -9.51 -34.51 -9.58
C ILE A 262 -10.54 -34.10 -8.52
N LEU A 263 -10.15 -33.28 -7.54
CA LEU A 263 -11.05 -32.80 -6.49
C LEU A 263 -12.31 -32.13 -7.07
N LYS A 264 -12.15 -31.31 -8.11
CA LYS A 264 -13.27 -30.69 -8.82
C LYS A 264 -14.22 -31.72 -9.46
N LYS A 265 -13.71 -32.82 -10.01
CA LYS A 265 -14.56 -33.89 -10.60
C LYS A 265 -15.31 -34.67 -9.53
N GLU A 266 -14.72 -34.82 -8.35
CA GLU A 266 -15.33 -35.46 -7.19
C GLU A 266 -16.32 -34.54 -6.45
N GLY A 267 -16.54 -33.31 -6.94
CA GLY A 267 -17.46 -32.35 -6.32
C GLY A 267 -16.96 -31.79 -4.99
N VAL A 268 -15.66 -31.93 -4.69
CA VAL A 268 -15.03 -31.32 -3.53
C VAL A 268 -14.78 -29.85 -3.85
N GLU A 269 -15.46 -28.97 -3.13
CA GLU A 269 -15.31 -27.52 -3.23
C GLU A 269 -14.77 -26.93 -1.91
N GLY A 270 -14.00 -25.85 -2.03
CA GLY A 270 -13.49 -25.08 -0.89
C GLY A 270 -12.20 -25.61 -0.27
N ASP A 271 -11.76 -24.91 0.78
CA ASP A 271 -10.61 -25.29 1.60
C ASP A 271 -11.04 -26.39 2.57
N GLN A 272 -10.52 -27.59 2.38
CA GLN A 272 -10.78 -28.73 3.25
C GLN A 272 -9.68 -28.75 4.30
N SER A 273 -10.02 -28.49 5.56
CA SER A 273 -9.07 -28.71 6.66
C SER A 273 -8.62 -30.16 6.63
N TRP A 274 -7.31 -30.38 6.54
CA TRP A 274 -6.75 -31.72 6.65
C TRP A 274 -7.12 -32.32 8.00
N THR A 275 -7.56 -33.58 7.99
CA THR A 275 -7.86 -34.37 9.18
C THR A 275 -7.09 -35.66 9.11
N GLU A 276 -6.57 -36.12 10.24
CA GLU A 276 -5.87 -37.41 10.32
C GLU A 276 -6.74 -38.55 9.77
N PRO A 277 -6.17 -39.48 8.98
CA PRO A 277 -6.87 -40.65 8.50
C PRO A 277 -7.43 -41.49 9.64
N THR A 278 -8.67 -41.94 9.53
CA THR A 278 -9.31 -42.87 10.48
C THR A 278 -8.93 -44.34 10.23
N TYR A 279 -8.15 -44.59 9.19
CA TYR A 279 -7.65 -45.91 8.78
C TYR A 279 -6.11 -45.91 8.81
N THR A 280 -5.51 -47.10 8.68
CA THR A 280 -4.05 -47.23 8.60
C THR A 280 -3.57 -46.80 7.20
N PRO A 281 -2.80 -45.70 7.07
CA PRO A 281 -2.38 -45.19 5.78
C PRO A 281 -1.54 -46.21 5.01
N GLU A 282 -1.64 -46.21 3.69
CA GLU A 282 -0.71 -46.95 2.84
C GLU A 282 0.72 -46.38 3.00
N PRO A 283 1.78 -47.14 2.67
CA PRO A 283 3.16 -46.65 2.81
C PRO A 283 3.40 -45.29 2.13
N ALA A 284 2.85 -45.08 0.93
CA ALA A 284 2.98 -43.82 0.20
C ALA A 284 2.25 -42.65 0.88
N GLU A 285 1.11 -42.91 1.54
CA GLU A 285 0.37 -41.89 2.29
C GLU A 285 1.08 -41.55 3.60
N ALA A 286 1.61 -42.56 4.30
CA ALA A 286 2.43 -42.36 5.49
C ALA A 286 3.69 -41.54 5.18
N ASP A 287 4.37 -41.84 4.07
CA ASP A 287 5.55 -41.09 3.60
C ASP A 287 5.19 -39.63 3.27
N LEU A 288 4.03 -39.40 2.62
CA LEU A 288 3.55 -38.06 2.30
C LEU A 288 3.19 -37.27 3.57
N ILE A 289 2.47 -37.87 4.53
CA ILE A 289 2.13 -37.24 5.80
C ILE A 289 3.41 -36.85 6.55
N ALA A 290 4.37 -37.77 6.68
CA ALA A 290 5.64 -37.49 7.35
C ALA A 290 6.45 -36.37 6.64
N ALA A 291 6.41 -36.33 5.31
CA ALA A 291 7.04 -35.24 4.55
C ALA A 291 6.36 -33.89 4.81
N LEU A 292 5.03 -33.85 4.87
CA LEU A 292 4.26 -32.62 5.17
C LEU A 292 4.51 -32.15 6.60
N ASP A 293 4.45 -33.04 7.59
CA ASP A 293 4.74 -32.73 9.00
C ASP A 293 6.14 -32.12 9.20
N ALA A 294 7.11 -32.56 8.39
CA ALA A 294 8.47 -32.03 8.42
C ALA A 294 8.64 -30.71 7.65
N ALA A 295 7.85 -30.47 6.59
CA ALA A 295 7.98 -29.33 5.70
C ALA A 295 7.14 -28.12 6.14
N GLU A 296 5.90 -28.33 6.57
CA GLU A 296 4.96 -27.28 6.97
C GLU A 296 5.51 -26.30 8.02
N PRO A 297 6.11 -26.74 9.14
CA PRO A 297 6.66 -25.80 10.12
C PRO A 297 7.83 -24.99 9.57
N LYS A 298 8.65 -25.56 8.67
CA LYS A 298 9.77 -24.86 8.02
C LYS A 298 9.26 -23.82 7.04
N ALA A 299 8.29 -24.17 6.21
CA ALA A 299 7.66 -23.25 5.28
C ALA A 299 6.96 -22.10 6.02
N ALA A 300 6.20 -22.39 7.07
CA ALA A 300 5.56 -21.39 7.90
C ALA A 300 6.58 -20.45 8.57
N GLN A 301 7.69 -20.99 9.07
CA GLN A 301 8.78 -20.20 9.64
C GLN A 301 9.46 -19.32 8.58
N ALA A 302 9.72 -19.85 7.38
CA ALA A 302 10.31 -19.11 6.27
C ALA A 302 9.40 -17.97 5.79
N VAL A 303 8.10 -18.21 5.63
CA VAL A 303 7.10 -17.16 5.32
C VAL A 303 7.09 -16.08 6.40
N LYS A 304 7.14 -16.47 7.68
CA LYS A 304 7.20 -15.51 8.80
C LYS A 304 8.50 -14.71 8.83
N ALA A 305 9.61 -15.31 8.41
CA ALA A 305 10.91 -14.66 8.25
C ALA A 305 11.03 -13.86 6.94
N GLU A 306 9.98 -13.88 6.10
CA GLU A 306 9.95 -13.26 4.77
C GLU A 306 10.97 -13.85 3.78
N ASP A 307 11.42 -15.07 4.05
CA ASP A 307 12.23 -15.88 3.16
C ASP A 307 11.31 -16.74 2.28
N PHE A 308 10.76 -16.10 1.24
CA PHE A 308 9.81 -16.74 0.36
C PHE A 308 10.45 -17.82 -0.53
N GLU A 309 11.75 -17.73 -0.80
CA GLU A 309 12.47 -18.75 -1.55
C GLU A 309 12.62 -20.02 -0.70
N ALA A 310 13.06 -19.91 0.56
CA ALA A 310 13.14 -21.05 1.46
C ALA A 310 11.76 -21.63 1.80
N ALA A 311 10.69 -20.82 1.74
CA ALA A 311 9.33 -21.32 1.91
C ALA A 311 8.85 -22.23 0.77
N MET A 312 9.50 -22.17 -0.41
CA MET A 312 9.17 -22.96 -1.59
C MET A 312 10.22 -24.03 -1.92
N ALA A 313 11.27 -24.17 -1.10
CA ALA A 313 12.35 -25.14 -1.23
C ALA A 313 12.00 -26.47 -0.55
#